data_AF-A0A1F3SSH7-F1
#
_entry.id   AF-A0A1F3SSH7-F1
#
_cell.length_a   1.000
_cell.length_b   1.000
_cell.length_c   1.000
_cell.angle_alpha   90.00
_cell.angle_beta   90.00
_cell.angle_gamma   90.00
#
_symmetry.space_group_name_H-M   'P 1'
#
loop_
_entity.id
_entity.type
_entity.pdbx_description
1 polymer ?
#
loop_
_entity_poly.entity_id
_entity_poly.type
_entity_poly.pdbx_seq_one_letter_code
_entity_poly.pdbx_strand_id
1 'polypeptide(L)'
;MVRFSETSNGKVVAEFDSKDLDPANVRLIKSLNTLLFQLLRTTEEAEFFNNSAEALRMCAAIIQQSKFPTAHKNDKVPYAHQALEFSMDLLQEQLLKAKVINYDN
;
A
#
# COMPACT_ATOMS: atom_id res chain seq x y z
N MET A 1 1.01 -16.65 5.93
CA MET A 1 1.88 -16.83 4.74
C MET A 1 1.01 -16.69 3.50
N VAL A 2 1.41 -15.89 2.52
CA VAL A 2 0.68 -15.75 1.24
C VAL A 2 1.38 -16.65 0.22
N ARG A 3 0.62 -17.49 -0.49
CA ARG A 3 1.13 -18.33 -1.57
C ARG A 3 0.69 -17.75 -2.91
N PHE A 4 1.64 -17.60 -3.82
CA PHE A 4 1.37 -17.23 -5.19
C PHE A 4 1.60 -18.44 -6.09
N SER A 5 0.75 -18.60 -7.10
CA SER A 5 0.91 -19.59 -8.16
C SER A 5 0.53 -19.00 -9.51
N GLU A 6 1.24 -19.44 -10.55
CA GLU A 6 0.93 -19.11 -11.94
C GLU A 6 0.28 -20.31 -12.61
N THR A 7 -0.83 -20.08 -13.29
CA THR A 7 -1.51 -21.11 -14.08
C THR A 7 -0.93 -21.16 -15.49
N SER A 8 -1.11 -22.29 -16.18
CA SER A 8 -0.63 -22.50 -17.55
C SER A 8 -1.22 -21.53 -18.60
N ASN A 9 -2.31 -20.84 -18.27
CA ASN A 9 -2.90 -19.76 -19.08
C ASN A 9 -2.51 -18.35 -18.63
N GLY A 10 -1.45 -18.21 -17.83
CA GLY A 10 -0.88 -16.92 -17.43
C GLY A 10 -1.68 -16.16 -16.38
N LYS A 11 -2.52 -16.83 -15.59
CA LYS A 11 -3.21 -16.20 -14.45
C LYS A 11 -2.34 -16.34 -13.20
N VAL A 12 -2.31 -15.29 -12.39
CA VAL A 12 -1.71 -15.33 -11.05
C VAL A 12 -2.82 -15.54 -10.04
N VAL A 13 -2.66 -16.54 -9.16
CA VAL A 13 -3.56 -16.81 -8.04
C VAL A 13 -2.81 -16.52 -6.74
N ALA A 14 -3.43 -15.75 -5.86
CA ALA A 14 -2.94 -15.46 -4.52
C ALA A 14 -3.84 -16.12 -3.48
N GLU A 15 -3.27 -17.03 -2.69
CA GLU A 15 -3.95 -17.76 -1.63
C GLU A 15 -3.37 -17.37 -0.27
N PHE A 16 -4.24 -17.05 0.70
CA PHE A 16 -3.83 -16.70 2.04
C PHE A 16 -4.88 -17.11 3.07
N ASP A 17 -4.42 -17.49 4.27
CA ASP A 17 -5.30 -17.72 5.41
C ASP A 17 -5.82 -16.37 5.92
N SER A 18 -7.14 -16.25 6.04
CA SER A 18 -7.83 -15.03 6.49
C SER A 18 -8.38 -15.13 7.91
N LYS A 19 -8.13 -16.22 8.65
CA LYS A 19 -8.67 -16.43 10.01
C LYS A 19 -8.38 -15.27 10.98
N ASP A 20 -7.21 -14.65 10.87
CA ASP A 20 -6.79 -13.53 11.73
C ASP A 20 -7.04 -12.14 11.10
N LEU A 21 -7.77 -12.09 9.99
CA LEU A 21 -8.08 -10.84 9.29
C LEU A 21 -9.58 -10.54 9.37
N ASP A 22 -9.89 -9.34 9.85
CA ASP A 22 -11.25 -8.84 9.79
C ASP A 22 -11.72 -8.71 8.33
N PRO A 23 -13.05 -8.80 8.05
CA PRO A 23 -13.58 -8.63 6.71
C PRO A 23 -13.19 -7.31 6.03
N ALA A 24 -12.94 -6.25 6.82
CA ALA A 24 -12.43 -4.98 6.34
C ALA A 24 -11.01 -5.11 5.75
N ASN A 25 -10.12 -5.84 6.43
CA ASN A 25 -8.75 -6.07 5.96
C ASN A 25 -8.73 -6.89 4.67
N VAL A 26 -9.60 -7.91 4.57
CA VAL A 26 -9.74 -8.70 3.33
C VAL A 26 -10.23 -7.82 2.16
N ARG A 27 -11.15 -6.88 2.42
CA ARG A 27 -11.60 -5.91 1.41
C ARG A 27 -10.47 -4.98 0.98
N LEU A 28 -9.69 -4.44 1.92
CA LEU A 28 -8.55 -3.57 1.62
C LEU A 28 -7.52 -4.28 0.73
N ILE A 29 -7.20 -5.55 1.02
CA ILE A 29 -6.29 -6.35 0.20
C ILE A 29 -6.82 -6.45 -1.24
N LYS A 30 -8.11 -6.78 -1.41
CA LYS A 30 -8.73 -6.89 -2.75
C LYS A 30 -8.68 -5.56 -3.49
N SER A 31 -9.12 -4.49 -2.85
CA SER A 31 -9.14 -3.15 -3.44
C SER A 31 -7.73 -2.68 -3.82
N LEU A 32 -6.70 -2.97 -3.01
CA LEU A 32 -5.33 -2.56 -3.31
C LEU A 32 -4.80 -3.32 -4.53
N ASN A 33 -5.09 -4.61 -4.64
CA ASN A 33 -4.69 -5.41 -5.80
C ASN A 33 -5.41 -4.96 -7.08
N THR A 34 -6.69 -4.61 -7.00
CA THR A 34 -7.43 -4.03 -8.13
C THR A 34 -6.80 -2.72 -8.59
N LEU A 35 -6.50 -1.83 -7.65
CA LEU A 35 -5.88 -0.55 -7.96
C LEU A 35 -4.46 -0.70 -8.52
N LEU A 36 -3.67 -1.61 -7.95
CA LEU A 36 -2.34 -1.94 -8.46
C LEU A 36 -2.42 -2.42 -9.91
N PHE A 37 -3.38 -3.29 -10.22
CA PHE A 37 -3.58 -3.77 -11.59
C PHE A 37 -3.97 -2.66 -12.57
N GLN A 38 -4.82 -1.71 -12.14
CA GLN A 38 -5.18 -0.54 -12.94
C GLN A 38 -3.98 0.38 -13.15
N LEU A 39 -3.25 0.70 -12.08
CA LEU A 39 -2.08 1.56 -12.12
C LEU A 39 -0.98 1.02 -13.04
N LEU A 40 -0.74 -0.30 -13.02
CA LEU A 40 0.28 -0.94 -13.86
C LEU A 40 -0.10 -1.03 -15.35
N ARG A 41 -1.34 -0.72 -15.72
CA ARG A 41 -1.87 -0.89 -17.09
C ARG A 41 -2.40 0.39 -17.72
N THR A 42 -2.68 1.42 -16.92
CA THR A 42 -3.18 2.68 -17.46
C THR A 42 -2.10 3.33 -18.31
N THR A 43 -2.53 3.89 -19.44
CA THR A 43 -1.69 4.70 -20.34
C THR A 43 -2.17 6.15 -20.37
N GLU A 44 -3.18 6.50 -19.56
CA GLU A 44 -3.73 7.84 -19.47
C GLU A 44 -3.09 8.55 -18.27
N GLU A 45 -2.62 9.78 -18.49
CA GLU A 45 -1.82 10.52 -17.52
C GLU A 45 -2.62 10.86 -16.27
N ALA A 46 -3.85 11.38 -16.42
CA ALA A 46 -4.67 11.77 -15.28
C ALA A 46 -5.07 10.54 -14.43
N GLU A 47 -5.41 9.42 -15.05
CA GLU A 47 -5.64 8.14 -14.40
C GLU A 47 -4.38 7.66 -13.67
N PHE A 48 -3.20 7.78 -14.28
CA PHE A 48 -1.95 7.43 -13.61
C PHE A 48 -1.73 8.22 -12.32
N PHE A 49 -1.91 9.54 -12.35
CA PHE A 49 -1.78 10.39 -11.16
C PHE A 49 -2.84 10.07 -10.11
N ASN A 50 -4.11 9.94 -10.52
CA ASN A 50 -5.22 9.63 -9.61
C ASN A 50 -5.04 8.26 -8.96
N ASN A 51 -4.71 7.23 -9.73
CA ASN A 51 -4.49 5.87 -9.23
C ASN A 51 -3.27 5.80 -8.30
N SER A 52 -2.22 6.57 -8.58
CA SER A 52 -1.03 6.67 -7.73
C SER A 52 -1.37 7.28 -6.36
N ALA A 53 -2.10 8.39 -6.34
CA ALA A 53 -2.52 9.04 -5.10
C ALA A 53 -3.46 8.14 -4.28
N GLU A 54 -4.41 7.49 -4.95
CA GLU A 54 -5.31 6.54 -4.31
C GLU A 54 -4.56 5.34 -3.72
N ALA A 55 -3.49 4.86 -4.38
CA ALA A 55 -2.69 3.74 -3.88
C ALA A 55 -1.99 4.10 -2.56
N LEU A 56 -1.42 5.30 -2.48
CA LEU A 56 -0.84 5.81 -1.24
C LEU A 56 -1.88 5.99 -0.14
N ARG A 57 -3.07 6.52 -0.48
CA ARG A 57 -4.19 6.66 0.47
C ARG A 57 -4.65 5.31 1.02
N MET A 58 -4.71 4.29 0.16
CA MET A 58 -5.05 2.93 0.56
C MET A 58 -4.00 2.29 1.46
N CYS A 59 -2.71 2.49 1.18
CA CYS A 59 -1.62 2.07 2.07
C CYS A 59 -1.76 2.71 3.45
N ALA A 60 -2.10 4.00 3.52
CA ALA A 60 -2.34 4.68 4.79
C ALA A 60 -3.53 4.07 5.57
N ALA A 61 -4.63 3.76 4.87
CA ALA A 61 -5.80 3.12 5.47
C ALA A 61 -5.46 1.71 6.02
N ILE A 62 -4.61 0.95 5.33
CA ILE A 62 -4.13 -0.37 5.78
C ILE A 62 -3.28 -0.22 7.05
N ILE A 63 -2.37 0.74 7.10
CA ILE A 63 -1.54 1.00 8.29
C ILE A 63 -2.43 1.31 9.49
N GLN A 64 -3.40 2.21 9.33
CA GLN A 64 -4.32 2.60 10.40
C GLN A 64 -5.20 1.46 10.91
N GLN A 65 -5.66 0.58 10.02
CA GLN A 65 -6.55 -0.53 10.36
C GLN A 65 -5.79 -1.83 10.71
N SER A 66 -4.46 -1.80 10.67
CA SER A 66 -3.65 -2.97 10.96
C SER A 66 -3.75 -3.41 12.42
N LYS A 67 -3.38 -4.66 12.69
CA LYS A 67 -3.55 -5.30 13.99
C LYS A 67 -2.73 -4.60 15.09
N PHE A 68 -1.55 -4.07 14.76
CA PHE A 68 -0.66 -3.45 15.75
C PHE A 68 -1.27 -2.19 16.41
N PRO A 69 -1.60 -1.10 15.69
CA PRO A 69 -2.22 0.07 16.31
C PRO A 69 -3.57 -0.26 16.96
N THR A 70 -4.31 -1.24 16.43
CA THR A 70 -5.57 -1.70 17.04
C THR A 70 -5.34 -2.37 18.39
N ALA A 71 -4.31 -3.22 18.51
CA ALA A 71 -3.92 -3.87 19.76
C ALA A 71 -3.40 -2.86 20.80
N HIS A 72 -2.80 -1.77 20.34
CA HIS A 72 -2.24 -0.69 21.16
C HIS A 72 -3.15 0.54 21.26
N LYS A 73 -4.44 0.41 20.95
CA LYS A 73 -5.39 1.56 20.92
C LYS A 73 -5.57 2.28 22.25
N ASN A 74 -5.27 1.61 23.37
CA ASN A 74 -5.37 2.16 24.72
C ASN A 74 -4.05 2.81 25.19
N ASP A 75 -2.98 2.65 24.42
CA ASP A 75 -1.72 3.32 24.70
C ASP A 75 -1.88 4.81 24.39
N LYS A 76 -1.15 5.66 25.11
CA LYS A 76 -1.13 7.10 24.82
C LYS A 76 -0.35 7.44 23.54
N VAL A 77 0.26 6.44 22.91
CA VAL A 77 1.11 6.60 21.73
C VAL A 77 0.25 6.41 20.47
N PRO A 78 0.15 7.41 19.58
CA PRO A 78 -0.62 7.28 18.35
C PRO A 78 0.19 6.54 17.28
N TYR A 79 0.45 5.25 17.48
CA TYR A 79 1.36 4.45 16.65
C TYR A 79 1.06 4.49 15.15
N ALA A 80 -0.22 4.43 14.76
CA ALA A 80 -0.60 4.52 13.35
C ALA A 80 -0.19 5.87 12.74
N HIS A 81 -0.35 6.97 13.50
CA HIS A 81 0.02 8.30 13.04
C HIS A 81 1.53 8.44 12.92
N GLN A 82 2.27 8.02 13.94
CA GLN A 82 3.74 8.06 13.93
C GLN A 82 4.34 7.22 12.80
N ALA A 83 3.76 6.04 12.53
CA ALA A 83 4.18 5.21 11.40
C ALA A 83 3.94 5.90 10.05
N LEU A 84 2.84 6.66 9.91
CA LEU A 84 2.56 7.43 8.71
C LEU A 84 3.51 8.61 8.56
N GLU A 85 3.76 9.38 9.63
CA GLU A 85 4.72 10.48 9.63
C GLU A 85 6.10 9.98 9.20
N PHE A 86 6.60 8.92 9.85
CA PHE A 86 7.86 8.29 9.48
C PHE A 86 7.90 7.83 8.01
N SER A 87 6.81 7.26 7.51
CA SER A 87 6.74 6.82 6.10
C SER A 87 6.79 8.02 5.13
N MET A 88 6.13 9.12 5.48
CA MET A 88 6.13 10.34 4.67
C MET A 88 7.51 11.01 4.65
N ASP A 89 8.21 11.03 5.78
CA ASP A 89 9.58 11.55 5.86
C ASP A 89 10.53 10.77 4.93
N LEU A 90 10.45 9.43 4.94
CA LEU A 90 11.24 8.58 4.05
C LEU A 90 10.91 8.82 2.57
N LEU A 91 9.62 8.93 2.23
CA LEU A 91 9.19 9.21 0.85
C LEU A 91 9.69 10.58 0.38
N GLN A 92 9.60 11.60 1.23
CA GLN A 92 10.08 12.94 0.91
C GLN A 92 11.59 12.94 0.71
N GLU A 93 12.35 12.26 1.57
CA GLU A 93 13.80 12.12 1.42
C GLU A 93 14.16 11.46 0.08
N GLN A 94 13.47 10.38 -0.29
CA GLN A 94 13.67 9.70 -1.56
C GLN A 94 13.41 10.62 -2.76
N LEU A 95 12.33 11.40 -2.73
CA LEU A 95 11.98 12.35 -3.79
C LEU A 95 13.03 13.47 -3.92
N LEU A 96 13.59 13.95 -2.80
CA LEU A 96 14.65 14.95 -2.81
C LEU A 96 15.95 14.39 -3.38
N LYS A 97 16.36 13.17 -2.97
CA LYS A 97 17.55 12.49 -3.51
C LYS A 97 17.46 12.28 -5.03
N ALA A 98 16.30 11.87 -5.53
CA ALA A 98 16.07 11.71 -6.96
C ALA A 98 16.24 13.02 -7.73
N LYS A 99 15.85 14.16 -7.15
CA LYS A 99 16.10 15.48 -7.75
C LYS A 99 17.58 15.82 -7.81
N VAL A 100 18.34 15.56 -6.74
CA VAL A 100 19.80 15.87 -6.70
C VAL A 100 20.56 15.11 -7.79
N ILE A 101 20.28 13.82 -7.98
CA ILE A 101 20.92 13.01 -9.03
C ILE A 101 20.65 13.56 -10.44
N ASN A 102 19.47 14.14 -10.67
CA ASN A 102 19.12 14.72 -11.97
C ASN A 102 19.79 16.07 -12.26
N TYR A 103 20.28 16.79 -11.24
CA TYR A 103 21.02 18.06 -11.44
C TYR A 103 22.52 17.86 -11.65
N ASP A 104 23.06 16.67 -11.35
CA ASP A 104 24.48 16.31 -11.52
C ASP A 104 24.81 15.65 -12.88
N ASN A 105 23.85 15.61 -13.83
CA ASN A 105 24.07 15.17 -15.22
C ASN A 105 24.02 16.34 -16.20
#